data_AF-K2MUH3-F1
#
_entry.id   AF-K2MUH3-F1
#
_cell.length_a   1.000
_cell.length_b   1.000
_cell.length_c   1.000
_cell.angle_alpha   90.00
_cell.angle_beta   90.00
_cell.angle_gamma   90.00
#
_symmetry.space_group_name_H-M   'P 1'
#
loop_
_entity.id
_entity.type
_entity.pdbx_description
1 polymer ?
#
loop_
_entity_poly.entity_id
_entity_poly.type
_entity_poly.pdbx_seq_one_letter_code
_entity_poly.pdbx_strand_id
1 'polypeptide(L)'
;HRRGFDAMMGRSGPLPTAVVREVPRKGQGAMQAYTVASQDDDDSAWRPIRIEVSTQDLEKQRKKKTFCENKGETCDNVFGERIECEAEHVLSAEKKELYSKKILPGAVKLHAERLLVKPTGTNIEVPRTLDSPCDKVTIPTKHRSGGVLGADFIIYAAAGPSSTESRAVWGATCNTWEDSRPSIGAMNFDPKYMTDTAWSVRVAAHEIAHALGFSQEKPDENRNFRETCAWEEASDGGGEAR
;
A
#
# COMPACT_ATOMS: atom_id res chain seq x y z
N HIS A 1 60.08 -11.58 36.66
CA HIS A 1 58.93 -11.07 37.45
C HIS A 1 57.94 -10.37 36.53
N ARG A 2 56.64 -10.65 36.74
CA ARG A 2 55.43 -10.23 36.00
C ARG A 2 55.14 -8.72 36.01
N ARG A 3 54.46 -8.24 34.96
CA ARG A 3 53.17 -7.48 34.88
C ARG A 3 53.08 -6.91 33.44
N GLY A 4 52.06 -7.08 32.58
CA GLY A 4 50.69 -7.56 32.70
C GLY A 4 49.72 -6.43 32.36
N PHE A 5 49.28 -6.33 31.09
CA PHE A 5 48.04 -5.66 30.65
C PHE A 5 47.65 -6.20 29.26
N ASP A 6 46.88 -7.28 29.25
CA ASP A 6 46.05 -7.68 28.11
C ASP A 6 44.68 -6.99 28.29
N ALA A 7 44.30 -6.16 27.33
CA ALA A 7 42.93 -5.66 27.22
C ALA A 7 42.14 -6.61 26.29
N MET A 8 41.16 -7.31 26.86
CA MET A 8 40.18 -8.08 26.10
C MET A 8 39.26 -7.13 25.33
N MET A 9 39.27 -7.19 23.99
CA MET A 9 38.11 -6.76 23.19
C MET A 9 37.10 -7.91 23.15
N GLY A 10 35.97 -7.74 23.83
CA GLY A 10 34.79 -8.58 23.64
C GLY A 10 34.24 -8.39 22.23
N ARG A 11 34.41 -9.40 21.37
CA ARG A 11 33.72 -9.49 20.08
C ARG A 11 32.28 -9.95 20.31
N SER A 12 31.35 -9.01 20.41
CA SER A 12 29.92 -9.30 20.23
C SER A 12 29.63 -9.39 18.72
N GLY A 13 29.88 -10.57 18.13
CA GLY A 13 29.38 -10.89 16.78
C GLY A 13 27.91 -11.31 16.84
N PRO A 14 27.12 -11.15 15.76
CA PRO A 14 25.76 -11.69 15.70
C PRO A 14 25.79 -13.21 15.92
N LEU A 15 24.87 -13.72 16.75
CA LEU A 15 24.71 -15.15 16.98
C LEU A 15 24.35 -15.85 15.65
N PRO A 16 24.82 -17.09 15.41
CA PRO A 16 24.60 -17.77 14.15
C PRO A 16 23.12 -18.13 13.95
N THR A 17 22.49 -17.53 12.93
CA THR A 17 21.18 -17.95 12.44
C THR A 17 21.27 -19.36 11.88
N ALA A 18 20.66 -20.33 12.56
CA ALA A 18 20.58 -21.70 12.07
C ALA A 18 19.45 -21.81 11.04
N VAL A 19 19.81 -22.03 9.77
CA VAL A 19 18.85 -22.38 8.73
C VAL A 19 18.61 -23.88 8.80
N VAL A 20 17.44 -24.28 9.28
CA VAL A 20 17.07 -25.71 9.35
C VAL A 20 16.22 -26.06 8.14
N ARG A 21 16.67 -27.07 7.38
CA ARG A 21 15.91 -27.65 6.28
C ARG A 21 15.06 -28.79 6.85
N GLU A 22 13.74 -28.67 6.78
CA GLU A 22 12.87 -29.79 7.12
C GLU A 22 13.06 -30.94 6.12
N VAL A 23 13.16 -32.16 6.64
CA VAL A 23 13.24 -33.38 5.84
C VAL A 23 11.83 -33.73 5.37
N PRO A 24 11.57 -33.88 4.06
CA PRO A 24 10.24 -34.20 3.56
C PRO A 24 9.71 -35.50 4.17
N ARG A 25 8.60 -35.42 4.89
CA ARG A 25 7.84 -36.61 5.28
C ARG A 25 7.11 -37.14 4.05
N LYS A 26 7.08 -38.47 3.93
CA LYS A 26 6.55 -39.20 2.77
C LYS A 26 5.10 -38.77 2.48
N GLY A 27 4.89 -37.98 1.42
CA GLY A 27 3.56 -37.58 0.94
C GLY A 27 3.31 -36.08 0.70
N GLN A 28 4.23 -35.17 1.01
CA GLN A 28 4.09 -33.73 0.72
C GLN A 28 4.99 -33.28 -0.43
N GLY A 29 4.41 -32.56 -1.40
CA GLY A 29 5.09 -32.03 -2.58
C GLY A 29 6.20 -31.03 -2.23
N ALA A 30 7.19 -30.93 -3.12
CA ALA A 30 8.47 -30.24 -2.93
C ALA A 30 8.39 -28.70 -2.97
N MET A 31 7.63 -28.08 -2.06
CA MET A 31 7.78 -26.65 -1.74
C MET A 31 8.60 -26.54 -0.46
N GLN A 32 9.89 -26.21 -0.61
CA GLN A 32 10.81 -26.02 0.51
C GLN A 32 10.50 -24.68 1.20
N ALA A 33 9.80 -24.72 2.33
CA ALA A 33 9.71 -23.58 3.23
C ALA A 33 11.02 -23.50 4.01
N TYR A 34 11.81 -22.45 3.79
CA TYR A 34 12.91 -22.10 4.70
C TYR A 34 12.28 -21.43 5.92
N THR A 35 12.09 -22.18 6.99
CA THR A 35 11.66 -21.62 8.28
C THR A 35 12.90 -21.15 9.04
N VAL A 36 13.01 -19.83 9.25
CA VAL A 36 13.96 -19.28 10.21
C VAL A 36 13.38 -19.52 11.60
N ALA A 37 13.93 -20.47 12.34
CA ALA A 37 13.59 -20.66 13.74
C ALA A 37 14.33 -19.58 14.56
N SER A 38 13.65 -18.49 14.90
CA SER A 38 14.06 -17.67 16.04
C SER A 38 13.74 -18.47 17.30
N GLN A 39 14.74 -18.69 18.14
CA GLN A 39 14.53 -19.16 19.52
C GLN A 39 13.52 -18.23 20.20
N ASP A 40 12.73 -18.79 21.11
CA ASP A 40 11.65 -18.13 21.84
C ASP A 40 12.09 -16.79 22.45
N ASP A 41 11.94 -15.71 21.68
CA ASP A 41 12.00 -14.34 22.14
C ASP A 41 10.56 -13.88 22.33
N ASP A 42 10.15 -13.74 23.58
CA ASP A 42 9.01 -12.89 24.00
C ASP A 42 9.26 -11.39 23.68
N ASP A 43 10.22 -11.11 22.79
CA ASP A 43 10.87 -9.84 22.46
C ASP A 43 10.65 -9.40 21.00
N SER A 44 9.92 -10.18 20.18
CA SER A 44 9.46 -9.66 18.89
C SER A 44 8.17 -8.85 19.07
N ALA A 45 8.29 -7.62 19.58
CA ALA A 45 7.20 -6.61 19.58
C ALA A 45 6.66 -6.31 18.16
N TRP A 46 7.31 -6.85 17.14
CA TRP A 46 6.97 -6.78 15.73
C TRP A 46 5.81 -7.72 15.38
N ARG A 47 4.79 -7.19 14.72
CA ARG A 47 3.62 -7.93 14.25
C ARG A 47 3.32 -7.56 12.80
N PRO A 48 2.65 -8.43 12.03
CA PRO A 48 2.14 -8.08 10.70
C PRO A 48 1.36 -6.76 10.75
N ILE A 49 1.62 -5.88 9.79
CA ILE A 49 0.92 -4.60 9.69
C ILE A 49 -0.59 -4.80 9.52
N ARG A 50 -1.39 -4.07 10.29
CA ARG A 50 -2.85 -4.06 10.17
C ARG A 50 -3.27 -2.85 9.36
N ILE A 51 -3.69 -3.11 8.12
CA ILE A 51 -4.13 -2.06 7.19
C ILE A 51 -5.66 -2.05 7.16
N GLU A 52 -6.26 -0.95 7.60
CA GLU A 52 -7.69 -0.68 7.44
C GLU A 52 -7.94 -0.05 6.07
N VAL A 53 -8.91 -0.57 5.32
CA VAL A 53 -9.29 -0.01 4.02
C VAL A 53 -10.68 0.62 4.11
N SER A 54 -10.78 1.91 3.78
CA SER A 54 -12.06 2.59 3.67
C SER A 54 -12.43 2.82 2.21
N THR A 55 -13.55 2.23 1.77
CA THR A 55 -14.11 2.38 0.42
C THR A 55 -15.30 3.34 0.38
N GLN A 56 -15.41 4.25 1.35
CA GLN A 56 -16.53 5.20 1.44
C GLN A 56 -16.67 6.08 0.20
N ASP A 57 -15.57 6.33 -0.53
CA ASP A 57 -15.58 7.04 -1.82
C ASP A 57 -16.31 6.29 -2.94
N LEU A 58 -16.54 4.98 -2.80
CA LEU A 58 -17.26 4.17 -3.78
C LEU A 58 -18.79 4.21 -3.59
N GLU A 59 -19.28 4.99 -2.61
CA GLU A 59 -20.69 5.07 -2.28
C GLU A 59 -21.39 6.26 -2.93
N LYS A 60 -22.56 5.99 -3.53
CA LYS A 60 -23.39 6.98 -4.26
C LYS A 60 -23.90 8.12 -3.39
N GLN A 61 -23.87 7.97 -2.06
CA GLN A 61 -24.49 8.92 -1.12
C GLN A 61 -23.66 10.19 -0.86
N ARG A 62 -22.57 10.42 -1.60
CA ARG A 62 -21.83 11.67 -1.50
C ARG A 62 -22.57 12.83 -2.16
N LYS A 63 -22.49 14.01 -1.53
CA LYS A 63 -22.99 15.27 -2.10
C LYS A 63 -22.25 15.67 -3.39
N LYS A 64 -21.00 15.24 -3.57
CA LYS A 64 -20.18 15.43 -4.76
C LYS A 64 -19.68 14.06 -5.22
N LYS A 65 -20.01 13.66 -6.44
CA LYS A 65 -19.53 12.41 -7.03
C LYS A 65 -18.08 12.58 -7.43
N THR A 66 -17.23 11.66 -6.98
CA THR A 66 -15.80 11.58 -7.34
C THR A 66 -15.51 10.39 -8.24
N PHE A 67 -16.56 9.73 -8.74
CA PHE A 67 -16.49 8.60 -9.66
C PHE A 67 -17.66 8.67 -10.65
N CYS A 68 -17.49 8.04 -11.81
CA CYS A 68 -18.52 7.97 -12.84
C CYS A 68 -19.50 6.83 -12.53
N GLU A 69 -20.79 7.14 -12.56
CA GLU A 69 -21.91 6.19 -12.53
C GLU A 69 -22.47 5.90 -13.92
N ASN A 70 -22.44 6.89 -14.82
CA ASN A 70 -23.02 6.80 -16.15
C ASN A 70 -22.11 7.47 -17.19
N LYS A 71 -22.15 6.94 -18.41
CA LYS A 71 -21.53 7.60 -19.57
C LYS A 71 -22.19 8.96 -19.83
N GLY A 72 -21.38 9.96 -20.18
CA GLY A 72 -21.83 11.30 -20.59
C GLY A 72 -22.16 12.24 -19.42
N GLU A 73 -22.05 11.78 -18.17
CA GLU A 73 -22.07 12.71 -17.04
C GLU A 73 -20.68 13.36 -16.85
N THR A 74 -20.65 14.45 -16.10
CA THR A 74 -19.38 15.07 -15.69
C THR A 74 -19.12 14.80 -14.22
N CYS A 75 -17.87 14.50 -13.89
CA CYS A 75 -17.41 14.39 -12.51
C CYS A 75 -16.10 15.16 -12.32
N ASP A 76 -15.85 15.62 -11.11
CA ASP A 76 -14.56 16.20 -10.75
C ASP A 76 -13.67 15.06 -10.27
N ASN A 77 -12.48 14.91 -10.86
CA ASN A 77 -11.50 13.95 -10.36
C ASN A 77 -10.91 14.40 -9.02
N VAL A 78 -10.09 13.53 -8.43
CA VAL A 78 -9.41 13.79 -7.15
C VAL A 78 -8.39 14.94 -7.20
N PHE A 79 -8.08 15.47 -8.38
CA PHE A 79 -7.26 16.67 -8.56
C PHE A 79 -8.09 17.93 -8.83
N GLY A 80 -9.43 17.82 -8.85
CA GLY A 80 -10.35 18.92 -9.12
C GLY A 80 -10.55 19.24 -10.60
N GLU A 81 -10.08 18.38 -11.50
CA GLU A 81 -10.30 18.51 -12.94
C GLU A 81 -11.68 17.94 -13.31
N ARG A 82 -12.42 18.66 -14.16
CA ARG A 82 -13.70 18.18 -14.67
C ARG A 82 -13.48 17.22 -15.83
N ILE A 83 -14.02 16.01 -15.70
CA ILE A 83 -13.90 14.93 -16.68
C ILE A 83 -15.29 14.54 -17.19
N GLU A 84 -15.40 14.33 -18.50
CA GLU A 84 -16.56 13.67 -19.11
C GLU A 84 -16.41 12.14 -18.98
N CYS A 85 -17.41 11.51 -18.37
CA CYS A 85 -17.39 10.07 -18.12
C CYS A 85 -17.60 9.28 -19.41
N GLU A 86 -16.57 8.55 -19.84
CA GLU A 86 -16.71 7.53 -20.87
C GLU A 86 -17.21 6.21 -20.28
N ALA A 87 -17.58 5.25 -21.14
CA ALA A 87 -18.08 3.96 -20.69
C ALA A 87 -17.06 3.20 -19.82
N GLU A 88 -15.77 3.34 -20.11
CA GLU A 88 -14.70 2.70 -19.36
C GLU A 88 -14.48 3.31 -17.97
N HIS A 89 -14.75 4.61 -17.79
CA HIS A 89 -14.65 5.31 -16.52
C HIS A 89 -15.75 4.92 -15.52
N VAL A 90 -16.85 4.32 -15.99
CA VAL A 90 -17.98 3.97 -15.13
C VAL A 90 -17.58 2.91 -14.10
N LEU A 91 -17.76 3.25 -12.81
CA LEU A 91 -17.67 2.32 -11.70
C LEU A 91 -18.98 1.52 -11.60
N SER A 92 -19.07 0.48 -12.41
CA SER A 92 -20.20 -0.45 -12.38
C SER A 92 -20.26 -1.23 -11.06
N ALA A 93 -21.38 -1.92 -10.79
CA ALA A 93 -21.51 -2.77 -9.62
C ALA A 93 -20.45 -3.89 -9.61
N GLU A 94 -20.16 -4.45 -10.79
CA GLU A 94 -19.14 -5.49 -10.98
C GLU A 94 -17.74 -4.95 -10.71
N LYS A 95 -17.40 -3.76 -11.21
CA LYS A 95 -16.10 -3.13 -10.92
C LYS A 95 -15.95 -2.77 -9.44
N LYS A 96 -17.03 -2.27 -8.81
CA LYS A 96 -17.04 -2.00 -7.37
C LYS A 96 -16.83 -3.26 -6.54
N GLU A 97 -17.48 -4.36 -6.92
CA GLU A 97 -17.30 -5.66 -6.28
C GLU A 97 -15.88 -6.20 -6.49
N LEU A 98 -15.38 -6.16 -7.72
CA LEU A 98 -14.01 -6.53 -8.06
C LEU A 98 -12.99 -5.75 -7.22
N TYR A 99 -13.15 -4.43 -7.14
CA TYR A 99 -12.22 -3.58 -6.40
C TYR A 99 -12.25 -3.87 -4.90
N SER A 100 -13.45 -3.94 -4.32
CA SER A 100 -13.64 -4.08 -2.87
C SER A 100 -13.36 -5.49 -2.36
N LYS A 101 -13.68 -6.54 -3.14
CA LYS A 101 -13.60 -7.94 -2.68
C LYS A 101 -12.37 -8.69 -3.18
N LYS A 102 -11.71 -8.24 -4.25
CA LYS A 102 -10.54 -8.93 -4.83
C LYS A 102 -9.30 -8.06 -4.84
N ILE A 103 -9.36 -6.89 -5.49
CA ILE A 103 -8.17 -6.06 -5.73
C ILE A 103 -7.61 -5.52 -4.40
N LEU A 104 -8.43 -4.80 -3.61
CA LEU A 104 -7.98 -4.20 -2.35
C LEU A 104 -7.54 -5.25 -1.33
N PRO A 105 -8.30 -6.34 -1.07
CA PRO A 105 -7.84 -7.39 -0.15
C PRO A 105 -6.57 -8.09 -0.63
N GLY A 106 -6.43 -8.35 -1.94
CA GLY A 106 -5.22 -8.93 -2.51
C GLY A 106 -4.01 -8.02 -2.33
N ALA A 107 -4.16 -6.72 -2.56
CA ALA A 107 -3.10 -5.72 -2.42
C ALA A 107 -2.67 -5.56 -0.95
N VAL A 108 -3.63 -5.47 -0.03
CA VAL A 108 -3.37 -5.45 1.42
C VAL A 108 -2.63 -6.71 1.85
N LYS A 109 -3.07 -7.89 1.40
CA LYS A 109 -2.43 -9.16 1.73
C LYS A 109 -0.95 -9.19 1.33
N LEU A 110 -0.60 -8.67 0.14
CA LEU A 110 0.80 -8.63 -0.31
C LEU A 110 1.71 -7.86 0.65
N HIS A 111 1.20 -6.75 1.22
CA HIS A 111 1.92 -5.94 2.21
C HIS A 111 1.90 -6.53 3.62
N ALA A 112 0.72 -6.95 4.10
CA ALA A 112 0.54 -7.49 5.44
C ALA A 112 1.37 -8.76 5.70
N GLU A 113 1.62 -9.57 4.66
CA GLU A 113 2.47 -10.78 4.76
C GLU A 113 3.98 -10.49 4.81
N ARG A 114 4.41 -9.26 4.49
CA ARG A 114 5.84 -8.91 4.30
C ARG A 114 6.30 -7.81 5.25
N LEU A 115 5.41 -6.94 5.68
CA LEU A 115 5.70 -5.81 6.53
C LEU A 115 5.34 -6.13 7.98
N LEU A 116 6.35 -6.08 8.84
CA LEU A 116 6.17 -6.09 10.28
C LEU A 116 6.27 -4.67 10.82
N VAL A 117 5.46 -4.35 11.81
CA VAL A 117 5.46 -3.07 12.54
C VAL A 117 5.45 -3.34 14.05
N LYS A 118 5.94 -2.38 14.83
CA LYS A 118 5.65 -2.33 16.27
C LYS A 118 4.36 -1.53 16.46
N PRO A 119 3.24 -2.16 16.85
CA PRO A 119 1.99 -1.43 17.02
C PRO A 119 2.11 -0.35 18.09
N THR A 120 1.55 0.83 17.85
CA THR A 120 1.54 1.93 18.82
C THR A 120 0.59 1.69 19.99
N GLY A 121 -0.38 0.78 19.82
CA GLY A 121 -1.44 0.52 20.81
C GLY A 121 -2.48 1.65 20.94
N THR A 122 -2.32 2.72 20.16
CA THR A 122 -3.21 3.88 20.13
C THR A 122 -4.11 3.87 18.91
N ASN A 123 -5.20 4.65 18.95
CA ASN A 123 -6.05 4.85 17.78
C ASN A 123 -5.31 5.74 16.76
N ILE A 124 -5.53 5.47 15.47
CA ILE A 124 -5.13 6.43 14.44
C ILE A 124 -6.14 7.58 14.48
N GLU A 125 -5.70 8.72 14.99
CA GLU A 125 -6.48 9.95 14.95
C GLU A 125 -6.46 10.52 13.53
N VAL A 126 -7.65 10.82 13.01
CA VAL A 126 -7.77 11.38 11.66
C VAL A 126 -7.89 12.91 11.75
N PRO A 127 -6.92 13.66 11.21
CA PRO A 127 -6.96 15.13 11.23
C PRO A 127 -8.26 15.69 10.64
N ARG A 128 -8.67 16.88 11.13
CA ARG A 128 -9.84 17.59 10.59
C ARG A 128 -9.68 17.89 9.11
N THR A 129 -8.48 18.28 8.71
CA THR A 129 -8.09 18.57 7.33
C THR A 129 -6.88 17.71 6.99
N LEU A 130 -6.86 17.17 5.77
CA LEU A 130 -5.69 16.55 5.18
C LEU A 130 -5.18 17.48 4.07
N ASP A 131 -3.90 17.37 3.74
CA ASP A 131 -3.32 18.09 2.61
C ASP A 131 -3.67 17.43 1.28
N SER A 132 -3.57 18.19 0.19
CA SER A 132 -3.75 17.68 -1.17
C SER A 132 -2.68 16.62 -1.49
N PRO A 133 -3.02 15.50 -2.17
CA PRO A 133 -4.32 15.20 -2.80
C PRO A 133 -5.35 14.53 -1.88
N CYS A 134 -5.02 14.30 -0.61
CA CYS A 134 -5.86 13.57 0.35
C CYS A 134 -7.05 14.37 0.86
N ASP A 135 -7.09 15.68 0.63
CA ASP A 135 -8.21 16.55 1.01
C ASP A 135 -9.51 16.25 0.23
N LYS A 136 -9.44 15.45 -0.84
CA LYS A 136 -10.60 15.08 -1.68
C LYS A 136 -11.24 13.74 -1.32
N VAL A 137 -10.54 12.86 -0.60
CA VAL A 137 -11.09 11.54 -0.23
C VAL A 137 -12.16 11.65 0.86
N THR A 138 -13.05 10.67 0.90
CA THR A 138 -14.12 10.59 1.88
C THR A 138 -13.65 9.90 3.13
N ILE A 139 -13.55 10.69 4.19
CA ILE A 139 -13.30 10.18 5.53
C ILE A 139 -14.65 9.88 6.19
N PRO A 140 -14.95 8.62 6.56
CA PRO A 140 -16.17 8.28 7.30
C PRO A 140 -16.27 9.08 8.61
N THR A 141 -17.47 9.52 8.96
CA THR A 141 -17.71 10.28 10.20
C THR A 141 -17.18 9.54 11.43
N LYS A 142 -17.32 8.20 11.48
CA LYS A 142 -16.79 7.35 12.55
C LYS A 142 -15.27 7.50 12.75
N HIS A 143 -14.50 7.66 11.68
CA HIS A 143 -13.05 7.84 11.76
C HIS A 143 -12.69 9.23 12.31
N ARG A 144 -13.52 10.25 12.02
CA ARG A 144 -13.31 11.62 12.54
C ARG A 144 -13.65 11.78 14.02
N SER A 145 -14.64 11.03 14.52
CA SER A 145 -15.13 11.21 15.90
C SER A 145 -14.39 10.36 16.95
N GLY A 146 -13.76 9.24 16.56
CA GLY A 146 -13.12 8.32 17.50
C GLY A 146 -11.77 7.76 17.06
N GLY A 147 -11.27 8.17 15.89
CA GLY A 147 -10.13 7.53 15.24
C GLY A 147 -10.46 6.11 14.77
N VAL A 148 -9.43 5.40 14.34
CA VAL A 148 -9.53 3.98 13.97
C VAL A 148 -8.72 3.15 14.96
N LEU A 149 -9.40 2.26 15.66
CA LEU A 149 -8.80 1.33 16.62
C LEU A 149 -8.30 0.08 15.89
N GLY A 150 -7.15 -0.44 16.34
CA GLY A 150 -6.68 -1.75 15.90
C GLY A 150 -6.04 -1.80 14.52
N ALA A 151 -5.78 -0.64 13.92
CA ALA A 151 -5.03 -0.49 12.68
C ALA A 151 -3.69 0.21 12.95
N ASP A 152 -2.68 -0.11 12.13
CA ASP A 152 -1.37 0.55 12.12
C ASP A 152 -1.27 1.57 10.98
N PHE A 153 -2.10 1.38 9.94
CA PHE A 153 -2.24 2.24 8.78
C PHE A 153 -3.69 2.21 8.25
N ILE A 154 -4.19 3.35 7.76
CA ILE A 154 -5.48 3.43 7.06
C ILE A 154 -5.22 3.85 5.61
N ILE A 155 -5.85 3.17 4.65
CA ILE A 155 -5.89 3.60 3.25
C ILE A 155 -7.34 3.97 2.85
N TYR A 156 -7.53 5.21 2.40
CA TYR A 156 -8.80 5.67 1.81
C TYR A 156 -8.77 5.42 0.30
N ALA A 157 -9.58 4.48 -0.17
CA ALA A 157 -9.57 4.02 -1.55
C ALA A 157 -10.72 4.65 -2.36
N ALA A 158 -10.35 5.42 -3.38
CA ALA A 158 -11.24 6.00 -4.38
C ALA A 158 -11.13 5.29 -5.74
N ALA A 159 -12.10 5.55 -6.62
CA ALA A 159 -12.14 5.04 -7.98
C ALA A 159 -12.72 6.09 -8.95
N GLY A 160 -12.10 7.27 -8.97
CA GLY A 160 -12.42 8.34 -9.89
C GLY A 160 -11.65 8.23 -11.21
N PRO A 161 -12.19 8.80 -12.29
CA PRO A 161 -11.49 8.82 -13.57
C PRO A 161 -10.29 9.77 -13.55
N SER A 162 -9.35 9.53 -14.46
CA SER A 162 -8.23 10.44 -14.74
C SER A 162 -8.30 10.98 -16.17
N SER A 163 -7.84 12.21 -16.34
CA SER A 163 -7.68 12.86 -17.65
C SER A 163 -6.40 12.43 -18.35
N THR A 164 -5.48 11.79 -17.61
CA THR A 164 -4.15 11.39 -18.07
C THR A 164 -3.81 9.98 -17.58
N GLU A 165 -3.19 9.18 -18.44
CA GLU A 165 -2.76 7.81 -18.13
C GLU A 165 -1.80 7.78 -16.92
N SER A 166 -0.91 8.77 -16.80
CA SER A 166 0.07 8.87 -15.69
C SER A 166 -0.54 9.17 -14.32
N ARG A 167 -1.83 9.53 -14.25
CA ARG A 167 -2.57 9.78 -13.00
C ARG A 167 -3.78 8.87 -12.82
N ALA A 168 -3.92 7.86 -13.68
CA ALA A 168 -4.99 6.88 -13.63
C ALA A 168 -5.02 6.11 -12.30
N VAL A 169 -3.84 5.82 -11.76
CA VAL A 169 -3.70 5.15 -10.48
C VAL A 169 -2.64 5.91 -9.69
N TRP A 170 -2.90 6.16 -8.41
CA TRP A 170 -1.94 6.82 -7.52
C TRP A 170 -2.18 6.42 -6.07
N GLY A 171 -1.12 6.49 -5.27
CA GLY A 171 -1.14 6.41 -3.81
C GLY A 171 -0.30 7.51 -3.18
N ALA A 172 -0.77 8.07 -2.06
CA ALA A 172 -0.07 9.13 -1.34
C ALA A 172 -0.17 8.94 0.17
N THR A 173 0.91 9.25 0.88
CA THR A 173 0.89 9.40 2.34
C THR A 173 0.19 10.71 2.69
N CYS A 174 -0.82 10.63 3.55
CA CYS A 174 -1.64 11.77 3.97
C CYS A 174 -1.36 12.22 5.40
N ASN A 175 -0.85 11.33 6.24
CA ASN A 175 -0.47 11.64 7.62
C ASN A 175 0.57 10.65 8.10
N THR A 176 1.40 11.09 9.05
CA THR A 176 2.37 10.24 9.74
C THR A 176 2.11 10.25 11.25
N TRP A 177 2.60 9.22 11.92
CA TRP A 177 2.80 9.23 13.36
C TRP A 177 3.92 10.22 13.74
N GLU A 178 4.11 10.47 15.03
CA GLU A 178 5.20 11.32 15.55
C GLU A 178 6.60 10.79 15.19
N ASP A 179 6.73 9.47 15.01
CA ASP A 179 7.97 8.81 14.58
C ASP A 179 8.13 8.76 13.04
N SER A 180 7.37 9.58 12.32
CA SER A 180 7.35 9.70 10.86
C SER A 180 6.85 8.47 10.10
N ARG A 181 6.41 7.40 10.79
CA ARG A 181 5.80 6.25 10.11
C ARG A 181 4.46 6.69 9.49
N PRO A 182 4.15 6.37 8.22
CA PRO A 182 2.84 6.62 7.64
C PRO A 182 1.72 6.01 8.47
N SER A 183 0.68 6.81 8.77
CA SER A 183 -0.50 6.39 9.54
C SER A 183 -1.77 6.43 8.69
N ILE A 184 -1.82 7.35 7.73
CA ILE A 184 -2.95 7.52 6.82
C ILE A 184 -2.42 7.70 5.41
N GLY A 185 -3.02 6.99 4.47
CA GLY A 185 -2.84 7.20 3.04
C GLY A 185 -4.17 7.34 2.31
N ALA A 186 -4.06 7.78 1.06
CA ALA A 186 -5.14 7.78 0.10
C ALA A 186 -4.65 7.12 -1.19
N MET A 187 -5.58 6.52 -1.92
CA MET A 187 -5.31 6.03 -3.26
C MET A 187 -6.51 6.24 -4.18
N ASN A 188 -6.23 6.33 -5.47
CA ASN A 188 -7.24 6.26 -6.51
C ASN A 188 -6.87 5.15 -7.49
N PHE A 189 -7.87 4.41 -7.95
CA PHE A 189 -7.72 3.45 -9.04
C PHE A 189 -8.81 3.73 -10.07
N ASP A 190 -8.44 4.25 -11.24
CA ASP A 190 -9.39 4.53 -12.30
C ASP A 190 -10.08 3.24 -12.78
N PRO A 191 -11.44 3.17 -12.76
CA PRO A 191 -12.20 2.03 -13.23
C PRO A 191 -11.82 1.56 -14.65
N LYS A 192 -11.30 2.44 -15.52
CA LYS A 192 -10.83 2.10 -16.86
C LYS A 192 -9.82 0.94 -16.86
N TYR A 193 -8.94 0.87 -15.87
CA TYR A 193 -7.87 -0.14 -15.79
C TYR A 193 -8.19 -1.29 -14.84
N MET A 194 -9.39 -1.31 -14.23
CA MET A 194 -9.77 -2.41 -13.36
C MET A 194 -10.07 -3.66 -14.17
N THR A 195 -9.26 -4.70 -13.95
CA THR A 195 -9.44 -6.02 -14.57
C THR A 195 -9.42 -7.09 -13.50
N ASP A 196 -10.10 -8.21 -13.73
CA ASP A 196 -10.07 -9.38 -12.83
C ASP A 196 -8.78 -10.19 -13.05
N THR A 197 -7.63 -9.54 -12.85
CA THR A 197 -6.31 -10.12 -13.07
C THR A 197 -5.38 -9.86 -11.90
N ALA A 198 -4.32 -10.67 -11.80
CA ALA A 198 -3.25 -10.42 -10.84
C ALA A 198 -2.52 -9.09 -11.10
N TRP A 199 -2.63 -8.53 -12.31
CA TRP A 199 -2.06 -7.23 -12.64
C TRP A 199 -2.72 -6.14 -11.80
N SER A 200 -4.05 -6.02 -11.81
CA SER A 200 -4.74 -4.97 -11.02
C SER A 200 -4.46 -5.08 -9.51
N VAL A 201 -4.28 -6.29 -8.98
CA VAL A 201 -3.86 -6.49 -7.57
C VAL A 201 -2.47 -5.91 -7.32
N ARG A 202 -1.50 -6.18 -8.21
CA ARG A 202 -0.12 -5.69 -8.08
C ARG A 202 -0.03 -4.17 -8.25
N VAL A 203 -0.85 -3.60 -9.14
CA VAL A 203 -0.97 -2.16 -9.31
C VAL A 203 -1.50 -1.50 -8.04
N ALA A 204 -2.60 -2.00 -7.47
CA ALA A 204 -3.11 -1.49 -6.20
C ALA A 204 -2.09 -1.66 -5.06
N ALA A 205 -1.33 -2.77 -5.04
CA ALA A 205 -0.26 -2.95 -4.07
C ALA A 205 0.88 -1.94 -4.27
N HIS A 206 1.26 -1.63 -5.50
CA HIS A 206 2.26 -0.61 -5.80
C HIS A 206 1.84 0.76 -5.22
N GLU A 207 0.59 1.17 -5.44
CA GLU A 207 0.10 2.44 -4.88
C GLU A 207 -0.01 2.43 -3.35
N ILE A 208 -0.41 1.31 -2.75
CA ILE A 208 -0.37 1.17 -1.28
C ILE A 208 1.08 1.29 -0.79
N ALA A 209 2.08 0.83 -1.54
CA ALA A 209 3.48 0.99 -1.18
C ALA A 209 3.88 2.48 -1.17
N HIS A 210 3.49 3.26 -2.19
CA HIS A 210 3.68 4.72 -2.18
C HIS A 210 3.02 5.36 -0.95
N ALA A 211 1.79 4.98 -0.63
CA ALA A 211 1.08 5.49 0.54
C ALA A 211 1.75 5.08 1.88
N LEU A 212 2.44 3.94 1.90
CA LEU A 212 3.27 3.44 3.00
C LEU A 212 4.69 4.06 3.02
N GLY A 213 4.97 5.05 2.17
CA GLY A 213 6.23 5.82 2.19
C GLY A 213 7.33 5.26 1.30
N PHE A 214 7.05 4.24 0.47
CA PHE A 214 7.99 3.78 -0.55
C PHE A 214 7.89 4.67 -1.79
N SER A 215 8.53 5.85 -1.79
CA SER A 215 8.57 6.76 -2.94
C SER A 215 9.88 6.60 -3.73
N GLN A 216 9.82 6.78 -5.05
CA GLN A 216 11.01 7.03 -5.87
C GLN A 216 11.46 8.49 -5.66
N GLU A 217 11.93 8.84 -4.46
CA GLU A 217 12.71 10.07 -4.34
C GLU A 217 14.08 9.85 -4.97
N LYS A 218 14.51 10.81 -5.81
CA LYS A 218 15.85 10.81 -6.39
C LYS A 218 16.86 10.60 -5.25
N PRO A 219 17.77 9.63 -5.36
CA PRO A 219 18.75 9.40 -4.32
C PRO A 219 19.59 10.67 -4.15
N ASP A 220 19.64 11.21 -2.93
CA ASP A 220 20.85 11.91 -2.49
C ASP A 220 22.03 10.99 -2.81
N GLU A 221 23.11 11.54 -3.39
CA GLU A 221 24.23 10.88 -4.10
C GLU A 221 24.95 9.70 -3.38
N ASN A 222 24.49 9.25 -2.21
CA ASN A 222 25.16 8.25 -1.39
C ASN A 222 24.33 7.02 -1.02
N ARG A 223 23.22 6.72 -1.71
CA ARG A 223 22.45 5.47 -1.49
C ARG A 223 22.24 4.67 -2.77
N ASN A 224 22.86 3.51 -2.80
CA ASN A 224 22.99 2.64 -3.98
C ASN A 224 21.82 1.63 -4.05
N PHE A 225 20.59 2.10 -4.28
CA PHE A 225 19.47 1.23 -4.63
C PHE A 225 18.67 1.84 -5.80
N ARG A 226 18.61 1.10 -6.91
CA ARG A 226 17.71 1.36 -8.04
C ARG A 226 16.62 0.31 -8.00
N GLU A 227 15.38 0.72 -7.76
CA GLU A 227 14.21 -0.10 -8.12
C GLU A 227 13.56 0.53 -9.35
N THR A 228 13.89 0.02 -10.53
CA THR A 228 13.13 0.27 -11.75
C THR A 228 11.82 -0.51 -11.66
N CYS A 229 10.75 0.12 -11.17
CA CYS A 229 9.40 -0.42 -11.39
C CYS A 229 8.91 0.07 -12.76
N ALA A 230 8.87 -0.87 -13.71
CA ALA A 230 8.48 -0.68 -15.10
C ALA A 230 7.01 -0.25 -15.24
N TRP A 231 6.74 1.05 -15.06
CA TRP A 231 5.55 1.72 -15.55
C TRP A 231 5.82 2.44 -16.88
N GLU A 232 7.05 2.89 -17.12
CA GLU A 232 7.42 3.63 -18.34
C GLU A 232 7.60 2.74 -19.58
N GLU A 233 7.89 1.44 -19.43
CA GLU A 233 8.14 0.55 -20.58
C GLU A 233 6.87 0.02 -21.27
N ALA A 234 5.70 0.14 -20.62
CA ALA A 234 4.44 -0.33 -21.21
C ALA A 234 3.78 0.70 -22.15
N SER A 235 4.24 1.96 -22.14
CA SER A 235 3.68 3.04 -22.95
C SER A 235 4.34 3.25 -24.32
N ASP A 236 5.51 2.65 -24.58
CA ASP A 236 6.31 2.91 -25.80
C ASP A 236 6.24 1.80 -26.87
N GLY A 237 5.31 0.86 -26.75
CA GLY A 237 5.12 -0.25 -27.71
C GLY A 237 4.33 0.10 -28.99
N GLY A 238 4.18 1.38 -29.33
CA GLY A 238 3.44 1.85 -30.51
C GLY A 238 4.38 2.30 -31.63
N GLY A 239 4.97 1.37 -32.38
CA GLY A 239 5.88 1.70 -33.48
C GLY A 239 5.85 0.68 -34.63
N GLU A 240 5.07 1.00 -35.66
CA GLU A 240 5.18 0.57 -37.07
C GLU A 240 5.18 -0.94 -37.42
N ALA A 241 4.00 -1.41 -37.83
CA ALA A 241 3.90 -2.48 -38.82
C ALA A 241 4.12 -1.87 -40.23
N ARG A 242 5.23 -2.25 -40.87
CA ARG A 242 5.36 -2.39 -42.32
C ARG A 242 6.00 -3.73 -42.63
#